data_AF-M8DC25-F1
#
_entry.id   AF-M8DC25-F1
#
_cell.length_a   1.000
_cell.length_b   1.000
_cell.length_c   1.000
_cell.angle_alpha   90.00
_cell.angle_beta   90.00
_cell.angle_gamma   90.00
#
_symmetry.space_group_name_H-M   'P 1'
#
loop_
_entity.id
_entity.type
_entity.pdbx_description
1 polymer ?
#
loop_
_entity_poly.entity_id
_entity_poly.type
_entity_poly.pdbx_seq_one_letter_code
_entity_poly.pdbx_strand_id
1 'polypeptide(L)'
;MKRRVKVTIEDFSSLQENLNNPEELALYQGANGHTYDAEIEHDGYAIIDVTEDDYIELAPGEYQIMIEEWTKAGNIGDCTLETKSDPADDKAMLYRLVDASGNEKEQPVSLSKQVVELLGKTWFGKNAKKEE
;
A
#
# COMPACT_ATOMS: atom_id res chain seq x y z
N MET A 1 15.38 -6.03 -3.70
CA MET A 1 14.72 -6.75 -2.57
C MET A 1 13.25 -6.80 -2.90
N LYS A 2 12.64 -8.00 -2.96
CA LYS A 2 11.22 -8.12 -3.31
C LYS A 2 10.32 -7.55 -2.20
N ARG A 3 9.24 -6.86 -2.59
CA ARG A 3 8.20 -6.30 -1.74
C ARG A 3 6.86 -6.89 -2.13
N ARG A 4 6.00 -7.12 -1.15
CA ARG A 4 4.62 -7.48 -1.44
C ARG A 4 3.86 -6.25 -1.95
N VAL A 5 3.23 -6.35 -3.11
CA VAL A 5 2.41 -5.28 -3.69
C VAL A 5 1.08 -5.82 -4.18
N LYS A 6 0.03 -5.00 -4.13
CA LYS A 6 -1.24 -5.26 -4.80
C LYS A 6 -1.32 -4.38 -6.05
N VAL A 7 -1.74 -4.96 -7.17
CA VAL A 7 -1.97 -4.21 -8.41
C VAL A 7 -3.28 -3.44 -8.28
N THR A 8 -3.25 -2.14 -8.55
CA THR A 8 -4.37 -1.21 -8.31
C THR A 8 -4.55 -0.22 -9.45
N ILE A 9 -4.48 -0.71 -10.70
CA ILE A 9 -4.65 0.12 -11.89
C ILE A 9 -6.10 0.60 -11.96
N GLU A 10 -6.30 1.92 -11.87
CA GLU A 10 -7.63 2.56 -11.95
C GLU A 10 -8.02 2.91 -13.40
N ASP A 11 -7.03 3.23 -14.25
CA ASP A 11 -7.24 3.60 -15.66
C ASP A 11 -6.25 2.88 -16.58
N PHE A 12 -6.78 2.01 -17.44
CA PHE A 12 -6.01 1.24 -18.41
C PHE A 12 -5.77 1.99 -19.73
N SER A 13 -6.41 3.14 -19.95
CA SER A 13 -6.31 3.89 -21.21
C SER A 13 -4.87 4.33 -21.46
N SER A 14 -4.21 4.83 -20.41
CA SER A 14 -2.81 5.25 -20.47
C SER A 14 -1.86 4.09 -20.79
N LEU A 15 -2.13 2.89 -20.27
CA LEU A 15 -1.35 1.70 -20.60
C LEU A 15 -1.57 1.31 -22.06
N GLN A 16 -2.83 1.28 -22.51
CA GLN A 16 -3.17 0.90 -23.89
C GLN A 16 -2.51 1.80 -24.94
N GLU A 17 -2.34 3.10 -24.66
CA GLU A 17 -1.67 4.04 -25.57
C GLU A 17 -0.15 3.81 -25.68
N ASN A 18 0.47 3.23 -24.65
CA ASN A 18 1.91 3.07 -24.56
C ASN A 18 2.40 1.61 -24.76
N LEU A 19 1.49 0.64 -24.72
CA LEU A 19 1.83 -0.77 -24.95
C LEU A 19 2.19 -1.04 -26.40
N ASN A 20 3.30 -1.74 -26.61
CA ASN A 20 3.74 -2.16 -27.94
C ASN A 20 2.88 -3.32 -28.49
N ASN A 21 2.38 -4.19 -27.61
CA ASN A 21 1.49 -5.29 -27.95
C ASN A 21 0.15 -5.15 -27.19
N PRO A 22 -1.00 -5.01 -27.88
CA PRO A 22 -2.31 -4.93 -27.24
C PRO A 22 -2.67 -6.17 -26.40
N GLU A 23 -2.08 -7.33 -26.69
CA GLU A 23 -2.33 -8.57 -25.93
C GLU A 23 -1.73 -8.51 -24.51
N GLU A 24 -0.69 -7.69 -24.29
CA GLU A 24 -0.10 -7.47 -22.96
C GLU A 24 -1.10 -6.82 -22.00
N LEU A 25 -2.07 -6.06 -22.51
CA LEU A 25 -3.12 -5.44 -21.70
C LEU A 25 -3.91 -6.50 -20.88
N ALA A 26 -4.08 -7.71 -21.42
CA ALA A 26 -4.75 -8.79 -20.73
C ALA A 26 -3.99 -9.26 -19.47
N LEU A 27 -2.65 -9.16 -19.48
CA LEU A 27 -1.82 -9.47 -18.31
C LEU A 27 -2.07 -8.45 -17.18
N TYR A 28 -2.06 -7.15 -17.50
CA TYR A 28 -2.35 -6.09 -16.53
C TYR A 28 -3.77 -6.22 -15.97
N GLN A 29 -4.76 -6.47 -16.83
CA GLN A 29 -6.15 -6.66 -16.41
C GLN A 29 -6.32 -7.90 -15.52
N GLY A 30 -5.66 -9.01 -15.87
CA GLY A 30 -5.68 -10.25 -15.10
C GLY A 30 -4.97 -10.12 -13.75
N ALA A 31 -3.92 -9.31 -13.67
CA ALA A 31 -3.19 -9.07 -12.43
C ALA A 31 -3.89 -8.06 -11.51
N ASN A 32 -4.74 -7.19 -12.04
CA ASN A 32 -5.35 -6.12 -11.27
C ASN A 32 -6.20 -6.64 -10.09
N GLY A 33 -6.00 -6.06 -8.91
CA GLY A 33 -6.64 -6.48 -7.67
C GLY A 33 -5.97 -7.67 -6.97
N HIS A 34 -4.97 -8.31 -7.57
CA HIS A 34 -4.20 -9.39 -6.95
C HIS A 34 -2.88 -8.89 -6.34
N THR A 35 -2.32 -9.70 -5.44
CA THR A 35 -1.10 -9.39 -4.71
C THR A 35 0.06 -10.26 -5.20
N TYR A 36 1.22 -9.65 -5.43
CA TYR A 36 2.43 -10.28 -5.95
C TYR A 36 3.67 -9.85 -5.16
N ASP A 37 4.76 -10.61 -5.33
CA ASP A 37 6.09 -10.16 -4.93
C ASP A 37 6.72 -9.40 -6.10
N ALA A 38 6.97 -8.11 -5.90
CA ALA A 38 7.55 -7.23 -6.90
C ALA A 38 8.97 -6.80 -6.54
N GLU A 39 9.82 -6.61 -7.55
CA GLU A 39 11.03 -5.83 -7.41
C GLU A 39 10.70 -4.34 -7.62
N ILE A 40 11.08 -3.49 -6.66
CA ILE A 40 10.85 -2.05 -6.74
C ILE A 40 12.14 -1.39 -7.19
N GLU A 41 12.09 -0.76 -8.37
CA GLU A 41 13.21 -0.04 -8.97
C GLU A 41 13.46 1.31 -8.29
N HIS A 42 14.59 1.94 -8.62
CA HIS A 42 15.03 3.17 -7.94
C HIS A 42 14.12 4.36 -8.23
N ASP A 43 13.44 4.35 -9.37
CA ASP A 43 12.49 5.37 -9.83
C ASP A 43 11.06 5.10 -9.36
N GLY A 44 10.86 3.98 -8.66
CA GLY A 44 9.60 3.58 -8.06
C GLY A 44 8.72 2.70 -8.94
N TYR A 45 9.18 2.30 -10.12
CA TYR A 45 8.47 1.28 -10.90
C TYR A 45 8.56 -0.08 -10.20
N ALA A 46 7.50 -0.88 -10.31
CA ALA A 46 7.42 -2.21 -9.73
C ALA A 46 7.35 -3.27 -10.84
N ILE A 47 8.31 -4.18 -10.85
CA ILE A 47 8.37 -5.29 -11.78
C ILE A 47 7.79 -6.54 -11.11
N ILE A 48 6.79 -7.14 -11.74
CA ILE A 48 6.12 -8.36 -11.28
C ILE A 48 6.24 -9.44 -12.35
N ASP A 49 6.83 -10.58 -11.97
CA ASP A 49 6.78 -11.81 -12.76
C ASP A 49 5.36 -12.42 -12.60
N VAL A 50 4.53 -12.38 -13.65
CA VAL A 50 3.14 -12.88 -13.62
C VAL A 50 3.10 -14.37 -13.97
N THR A 51 3.94 -14.79 -14.92
CA THR A 51 4.17 -16.19 -15.29
C THR A 51 5.68 -16.46 -15.35
N GLU A 52 6.10 -17.64 -15.81
CA GLU A 52 7.53 -17.93 -16.04
C GLU A 52 8.12 -17.10 -17.19
N ASP A 53 7.29 -16.73 -18.17
CA ASP A 53 7.72 -16.04 -19.39
C ASP A 53 7.21 -14.59 -19.46
N ASP A 54 6.20 -14.22 -18.66
CA ASP A 54 5.55 -12.91 -18.70
C ASP A 54 5.78 -12.11 -17.42
N TYR A 55 6.05 -10.81 -17.59
CA TYR A 55 6.10 -9.84 -16.51
C TYR A 55 5.28 -8.59 -16.84
N ILE A 56 4.92 -7.84 -15.81
CA ILE A 56 4.32 -6.51 -15.94
C ILE A 56 5.16 -5.49 -15.17
N GLU A 57 5.15 -4.26 -15.66
CA GLU A 57 5.85 -3.14 -15.07
C GLU A 57 4.81 -2.09 -14.66
N LEU A 58 4.76 -1.77 -13.37
CA LEU A 58 3.76 -0.88 -12.79
C LEU A 58 4.39 0.43 -12.38
N ALA A 59 3.87 1.53 -12.90
CA ALA A 59 4.27 2.87 -12.53
C ALA A 59 3.91 3.16 -11.06
N PRO A 60 4.59 4.13 -10.43
CA PRO A 60 4.15 4.67 -9.14
C PRO A 60 2.67 5.08 -9.20
N GLY A 61 1.85 4.47 -8.34
CA GLY A 61 0.39 4.71 -8.29
C GLY A 61 -0.46 3.62 -8.96
N GLU A 62 0.13 2.75 -9.76
CA GLU A 62 -0.55 1.56 -10.33
C GLU A 62 -0.48 0.33 -9.42
N TYR A 63 0.19 0.48 -8.28
CA TYR A 63 0.29 -0.54 -7.25
C TYR A 63 0.30 0.06 -5.85
N GLN A 64 0.00 -0.78 -4.87
CA GLN A 64 0.07 -0.47 -3.46
C GLN A 64 1.03 -1.43 -2.76
N ILE A 65 2.04 -0.91 -2.05
CA ILE A 65 2.87 -1.74 -1.16
C ILE A 65 1.99 -2.25 -0.01
N MET A 66 2.02 -3.56 0.19
CA MET A 66 1.23 -4.25 1.20
C MET A 66 2.09 -4.56 2.42
N ILE A 67 1.58 -4.19 3.59
CA ILE A 67 2.07 -4.62 4.89
C ILE A 67 1.08 -5.68 5.37
N GLU A 68 1.38 -6.95 5.13
CA GLU A 68 0.44 -8.05 5.46
C GLU A 68 0.50 -8.44 6.94
N GLU A 69 1.65 -8.23 7.57
CA GLU A 69 1.87 -8.51 8.99
C GLU A 69 1.58 -7.29 9.86
N TRP A 70 1.04 -7.53 11.05
CA TRP A 70 0.86 -6.49 12.04
C TRP A 70 2.21 -5.91 12.45
N THR A 71 2.36 -4.61 12.24
CA THR A 71 3.57 -3.86 12.54
C THR A 71 3.29 -2.86 13.65
N LYS A 72 4.21 -2.74 14.61
CA LYS A 72 4.10 -1.75 15.68
C LYS A 72 4.11 -0.32 15.13
N ALA A 73 3.03 0.41 15.36
CA ALA A 73 2.87 1.82 15.03
C ALA A 73 3.15 2.74 16.23
N GLY A 74 2.97 2.26 17.46
CA GLY A 74 3.18 3.06 18.67
C GLY A 74 2.72 2.35 19.94
N ASN A 75 2.58 3.12 21.03
CA ASN A 75 1.98 2.65 22.29
C ASN A 75 0.88 3.62 22.73
N ILE A 76 -0.18 3.10 23.33
CA ILE A 76 -1.24 3.87 23.99
C ILE A 76 -1.41 3.28 25.40
N GLY A 77 -0.91 4.01 26.41
CA GLY A 77 -0.76 3.45 27.75
C GLY A 77 0.14 2.20 27.72
N ASP A 78 -0.36 1.11 28.31
CA ASP A 78 0.32 -0.19 28.35
C ASP A 78 0.04 -1.06 27.11
N CYS A 79 -0.76 -0.57 26.16
CA CYS A 79 -1.08 -1.29 24.93
C CYS A 79 -0.14 -0.88 23.79
N THR A 80 0.15 -1.83 22.89
CA THR A 80 0.83 -1.56 21.63
C THR A 80 -0.22 -1.30 20.55
N LEU A 81 -0.07 -0.19 19.83
CA LEU A 81 -0.83 0.09 18.61
C LEU A 81 -0.11 -0.58 17.44
N GLU A 82 -0.82 -1.44 16.73
CA GLU A 82 -0.31 -2.12 15.53
C GLU A 82 -1.13 -1.73 14.31
N THR A 83 -0.47 -1.75 13.15
CA THR A 83 -1.10 -1.46 11.87
C THR A 83 -0.65 -2.43 10.79
N LYS A 84 -1.51 -2.64 9.79
CA LYS A 84 -1.23 -3.38 8.57
C LYS A 84 -2.12 -2.86 7.44
N SER A 85 -1.81 -3.19 6.20
CA SER A 85 -2.67 -2.83 5.06
C SER A 85 -4.06 -3.46 5.21
N ASP A 86 -5.10 -2.70 4.85
CA ASP A 86 -6.44 -3.25 4.77
C ASP A 86 -6.57 -4.05 3.46
N PRO A 87 -6.83 -5.37 3.51
CA PRO A 87 -6.99 -6.17 2.29
C PRO A 87 -8.27 -5.83 1.50
N ALA A 88 -9.26 -5.20 2.15
CA ALA A 88 -10.54 -4.84 1.54
C ALA A 88 -10.58 -3.40 0.99
N ASP A 89 -9.64 -2.54 1.42
CA ASP A 89 -9.58 -1.14 0.99
C ASP A 89 -8.12 -0.69 0.81
N ASP A 90 -7.71 -0.54 -0.45
CA ASP A 90 -6.33 -0.20 -0.82
C ASP A 90 -5.94 1.22 -0.37
N LYS A 91 -6.92 2.05 -0.02
CA LYS A 91 -6.73 3.42 0.46
C LYS A 91 -6.78 3.50 1.99
N ALA A 92 -6.88 2.37 2.68
CA ALA A 92 -6.95 2.29 4.13
C ALA A 92 -5.85 1.42 4.75
N MET A 93 -5.71 1.56 6.07
CA MET A 93 -4.89 0.73 6.94
C MET A 93 -5.76 0.25 8.08
N LEU A 94 -5.57 -1.00 8.49
CA LEU A 94 -6.17 -1.53 9.70
C LEU A 94 -5.31 -1.13 10.90
N TYR A 95 -5.98 -0.83 12.02
CA TYR A 95 -5.37 -0.51 13.29
C TYR A 95 -5.97 -1.37 14.39
N ARG A 96 -5.13 -1.92 15.26
CA ARG A 96 -5.59 -2.65 16.45
C ARG A 96 -4.76 -2.29 17.67
N LEU A 97 -5.35 -2.48 18.84
CA LEU A 97 -4.65 -2.39 20.13
C LEU A 97 -4.46 -3.79 20.70
N VAL A 98 -3.21 -4.11 21.05
CA VAL A 98 -2.84 -5.35 21.72
C VAL A 98 -2.22 -5.07 23.09
N ASP A 99 -2.51 -5.91 24.08
CA ASP A 99 -1.82 -5.83 25.38
C ASP A 99 -0.43 -6.47 25.37
N ALA A 100 0.26 -6.44 26.52
CA ALA A 100 1.58 -7.02 26.70
C ALA A 100 1.64 -8.53 26.42
N SER A 101 0.51 -9.23 26.40
CA SER A 101 0.41 -10.65 26.05
C SER A 101 0.05 -10.88 24.57
N GLY A 102 -0.11 -9.81 23.79
CA GLY A 102 -0.49 -9.88 22.38
C GLY A 102 -1.99 -10.09 22.14
N ASN A 103 -2.83 -9.99 23.17
CA ASN A 103 -4.27 -10.15 23.00
C ASN A 103 -4.89 -8.85 22.48
N GLU A 104 -5.74 -8.97 21.46
CA GLU A 104 -6.53 -7.85 20.95
C GLU A 104 -7.50 -7.35 22.01
N LYS A 105 -7.49 -6.05 22.28
CA LYS A 105 -8.46 -5.41 23.20
C LYS A 105 -9.76 -5.07 22.51
N GLU A 106 -9.68 -4.70 21.24
CA GLU A 106 -10.80 -4.24 20.42
C GLU A 106 -10.65 -4.77 19.00
N GLN A 107 -11.76 -4.81 18.27
CA GLN A 107 -11.74 -5.22 16.86
C GLN A 107 -10.91 -4.23 16.04
N PRO A 108 -10.14 -4.72 15.04
CA PRO A 108 -9.41 -3.86 14.13
C PRO A 108 -10.32 -2.82 13.45
N VAL A 109 -9.86 -1.58 13.41
CA VAL A 109 -10.55 -0.47 12.75
C VAL A 109 -9.82 -0.10 11.47
N SER A 110 -10.58 -0.01 10.36
CA SER A 110 -10.07 0.48 9.08
C SER A 110 -10.13 2.00 9.03
N LEU A 111 -9.00 2.64 8.72
CA LEU A 111 -8.90 4.08 8.58
C LEU A 111 -8.20 4.44 7.27
N SER A 112 -8.76 5.41 6.55
CA SER A 112 -8.15 5.95 5.33
C SER A 112 -6.76 6.52 5.61
N LYS A 113 -5.80 6.17 4.77
CA LYS A 113 -4.42 6.69 4.80
C LYS A 113 -4.39 8.21 4.76
N GLN A 114 -5.24 8.82 3.95
CA GLN A 114 -5.34 10.27 3.82
C GLN A 114 -5.80 10.93 5.13
N VAL A 115 -6.76 10.32 5.83
CA VAL A 115 -7.24 10.82 7.13
C VAL A 115 -6.13 10.71 8.18
N VAL A 116 -5.43 9.58 8.24
CA VAL A 116 -4.31 9.38 9.17
C VAL A 116 -3.18 10.37 8.89
N GLU A 117 -2.84 10.59 7.62
CA GLU A 117 -1.83 11.57 7.22
C GLU A 117 -2.25 13.00 7.59
N LEU A 118 -3.50 13.39 7.33
CA LEU A 118 -4.02 14.71 7.68
C LEU A 118 -3.98 14.96 9.19
N LEU A 119 -4.39 13.98 9.99
CA LEU A 119 -4.31 14.05 11.46
C LEU A 119 -2.85 14.17 11.91
N GLY A 120 -1.96 13.35 11.35
CA GLY A 120 -0.53 13.41 11.64
C GLY A 120 0.05 14.80 11.35
N LYS A 121 -0.27 15.37 10.18
CA LYS A 121 0.15 16.74 9.80
C LYS A 121 -0.46 17.81 10.69
N THR A 122 -1.74 17.69 11.05
CA THR A 122 -2.44 18.73 11.83
C THR A 122 -1.93 18.78 13.28
N TRP A 123 -1.68 17.62 13.88
CA TRP A 123 -1.29 17.53 15.29
C TRP A 123 0.23 17.57 15.51
N PHE A 124 1.01 17.04 14.57
CA PHE A 124 2.47 16.89 14.70
C PHE A 124 3.26 17.56 13.58
N GLY A 125 2.59 18.16 12.59
CA GLY A 125 3.26 18.97 11.57
C GLY A 125 3.92 20.18 12.24
N LYS A 126 5.24 20.34 12.01
CA LYS A 126 5.92 21.56 12.41
C LYS A 126 5.29 22.72 11.66
N ASN A 127 4.68 23.66 12.38
CA ASN A 127 4.41 24.98 11.85
C ASN A 127 5.77 25.57 11.44
N ALA A 128 6.08 25.53 10.15
CA ALA A 128 7.17 26.32 9.62
C ALA A 128 6.82 27.77 9.97
N LYS A 129 7.54 28.35 10.94
CA LYS A 129 7.47 29.78 11.21
C LYS A 129 7.66 30.47 9.86
N LYS A 130 6.65 31.21 9.42
CA LYS A 130 6.87 32.24 8.41
C LYS A 130 7.82 33.24 9.06
N GLU A 131 9.08 33.21 8.63
CA GLU A 131 9.96 34.35 8.81
C GLU A 131 9.38 35.46 7.92
N GLU A 132 8.80 36.48 8.57
CA GLU A 132 8.52 37.80 7.99
C GLU A 132 9.81 38.63 7.93
#